data_AF-A0A5K0WA04-F1
#
_entry.id   AF-A0A5K0WA04-F1
#
_cell.length_a   1.000
_cell.length_b   1.000
_cell.length_c   1.000
_cell.angle_alpha   90.00
_cell.angle_beta   90.00
_cell.angle_gamma   90.00
#
_symmetry.space_group_name_H-M   'P 1'
#
loop_
_entity.id
_entity.type
_entity.pdbx_description
1 polymer ?
#
loop_
_entity_poly.entity_id
_entity_poly.type
_entity_poly.pdbx_seq_one_letter_code
_entity_poly.pdbx_strand_id
1 'polypeptide(L)' 'TALQQIARTLGKTDWNFSVDPCSWFPPAASNPSVGCECPQNSTTYCHVIS' A
#
# COMPACT_ATOMS: atom_id res chain seq x y z
N THR A 1 -11.90 -2.20 -3.77
CA THR A 1 -10.86 -3.04 -3.15
C THR A 1 -11.24 -3.36 -1.70
N ALA A 2 -10.61 -4.35 -1.06
CA ALA A 2 -10.90 -4.72 0.33
C ALA A 2 -10.72 -3.53 1.30
N LEU A 3 -9.64 -2.74 1.14
CA LEU A 3 -9.41 -1.52 1.92
C LEU A 3 -10.52 -0.46 1.77
N GLN A 4 -11.05 -0.26 0.56
CA GLN A 4 -12.17 0.68 0.33
C GLN A 4 -13.45 0.20 1.02
N GLN A 5 -13.69 -1.11 1.09
CA GLN A 5 -14.84 -1.66 1.80
C GLN A 5 -14.70 -1.45 3.31
N ILE A 6 -13.51 -1.72 3.86
CA ILE A 6 -13.20 -1.46 5.28
C ILE A 6 -13.40 0.02 5.62
N ALA A 7 -12.87 0.93 4.80
CA ALA A 7 -13.01 2.36 5.02
C ALA A 7 -14.47 2.82 5.04
N ARG A 8 -15.30 2.30 4.12
CA ARG A 8 -16.75 2.56 4.10
C ARG A 8 -17.42 2.07 5.38
N THR A 9 -17.11 0.85 5.81
CA THR A 9 -17.64 0.29 7.06
C THR A 9 -17.24 1.11 8.29
N LEU A 10 -16.02 1.66 8.30
CA LEU A 10 -15.50 2.48 9.40
C LEU A 10 -15.85 3.97 9.29
N GLY A 11 -16.57 4.40 8.25
CA GLY A 11 -16.86 5.81 8.00
C GLY A 11 -15.62 6.66 7.70
N LYS A 12 -14.52 6.04 7.26
CA LYS A 12 -13.26 6.72 6.90
C LYS A 12 -13.36 7.29 5.50
N THR A 13 -13.56 8.60 5.43
CA THR A 13 -13.67 9.37 4.17
C THR A 13 -12.37 10.06 3.78
N ASP A 14 -11.41 10.11 4.70
CA ASP A 14 -10.13 10.82 4.59
C ASP A 14 -8.98 9.94 4.05
N TRP A 15 -9.22 8.66 3.82
CA TRP A 15 -8.20 7.75 3.29
C TRP A 15 -7.92 8.01 1.81
N ASN A 16 -6.66 8.27 1.50
CA ASN A 16 -6.21 8.41 0.11
C ASN A 16 -5.85 7.03 -0.46
N PHE A 17 -6.70 6.50 -1.34
CA PHE A 17 -6.50 5.22 -2.02
C PHE A 17 -5.71 5.32 -3.33
N SER A 18 -5.33 6.54 -3.71
CA SER A 18 -4.54 6.81 -4.92
C SER A 18 -3.05 6.97 -4.61
N VAL A 19 -2.65 6.84 -3.35
CA VAL A 19 -1.24 6.83 -2.97
C VAL A 19 -0.61 5.54 -3.48
N ASP A 20 0.56 5.64 -4.09
CA ASP A 20 1.40 4.49 -4.38
C ASP A 20 2.12 4.05 -3.09
N PRO A 21 1.75 2.90 -2.52
CA PRO A 21 2.33 2.44 -1.27
C PRO A 21 3.76 1.91 -1.43
N CYS A 22 4.32 1.85 -2.64
CA CYS A 22 5.69 1.41 -2.86
C CYS A 22 6.61 2.57 -3.28
N SER A 23 6.07 3.76 -3.55
CA SER A 23 6.87 4.95 -3.89
C SER A 23 7.67 5.51 -2.71
N TRP A 24 7.32 5.12 -1.47
CA TRP A 24 8.08 5.46 -0.26
C TRP A 24 9.17 4.43 0.06
N PHE A 25 9.36 3.38 -0.76
CA PHE A 25 10.37 2.37 -0.51
C PHE A 25 11.80 2.84 -0.83
N PRO A 26 12.77 2.71 0.09
CA PRO A 26 12.66 2.21 1.47
C PRO A 26 12.49 3.37 2.47
N PRO A 27 11.50 3.37 3.38
CA PRO A 27 11.47 4.36 4.44
C PRO A 27 11.78 3.72 5.78
N ALA A 28 12.53 4.44 6.62
CA ALA A 28 13.07 4.06 7.92
C ALA A 28 12.06 3.64 9.01
N ALA A 29 10.79 3.47 8.65
CA ALA A 29 9.70 3.00 9.51
C ALA A 29 8.82 2.02 8.71
N SER A 30 9.40 0.89 8.33
CA SER A 30 8.65 -0.23 7.76
C SER A 30 7.59 -0.66 8.76
N ASN A 31 6.32 -0.33 8.49
CA ASN A 31 5.19 -0.95 9.18
C ASN A 31 5.35 -2.46 8.97
N PRO A 32 5.60 -3.26 10.02
CA PRO A 32 6.01 -4.66 9.87
C PRO A 32 4.92 -5.54 9.24
N SER A 33 3.71 -5.02 9.10
CA SER A 33 2.54 -5.70 8.54
C SER A 33 2.34 -5.49 7.04
N VAL A 34 3.15 -4.65 6.39
CA VAL A 34 2.97 -4.33 4.96
C VAL A 34 4.32 -4.27 4.26
N GLY A 35 4.54 -5.19 3.32
CA GLY A 35 5.71 -5.24 2.46
C GLY A 35 5.37 -4.88 1.01
N CYS A 36 6.39 -4.56 0.22
CA CYS A 36 6.26 -4.46 -1.24
C CYS A 36 7.15 -5.54 -1.87
N GLU A 37 6.54 -6.47 -2.60
CA GLU A 37 7.25 -7.38 -3.49
C GLU A 37 7.25 -6.78 -4.90
N CYS A 38 8.42 -6.28 -5.30
CA CYS A 38 8.63 -5.81 -6.66
C CYS A 38 9.31 -6.95 -7.46
N PRO A 39 8.77 -7.36 -8.62
CA PRO A 39 9.45 -8.32 -9.48
C PRO A 39 10.86 -7.83 -9.81
N GLN A 40 11.85 -8.73 -9.82
CA GLN A 40 13.23 -8.37 -10.16
C GLN A 40 13.27 -7.64 -11.52
N ASN A 41 13.69 -6.37 -11.49
CA ASN A 41 13.77 -5.45 -12.62
C ASN A 41 12.45 -4.84 -13.15
N SER A 42 11.34 -4.93 -12.41
CA SER A 42 10.12 -4.18 -12.75
C SER A 42 10.05 -2.88 -11.93
N THR A 43 10.36 -1.74 -12.56
CA THR A 43 10.11 -0.40 -12.01
C THR A 43 8.68 0.08 -12.24
N THR A 44 7.84 -0.72 -12.91
CA THR A 44 6.52 -0.29 -13.40
C THR A 44 5.38 -0.69 -12.47
N TYR A 45 5.54 -1.74 -11.66
CA TYR A 45 4.56 -2.09 -10.64
C TYR A 45 5.18 -2.95 -9.55
N CYS A 46 4.76 -2.70 -8.32
CA CYS A 46 5.08 -3.50 -7.15
C CYS A 46 3.78 -4.03 -6.54
N HIS A 47 3.82 -5.27 -6.04
CA HIS A 47 2.70 -5.86 -5.33
C HIS A 47 2.83 -5.56 -3.84
N VAL A 48 1.77 -4.98 -3.27
CA VAL A 48 1.67 -4.86 -1.82
C VAL A 48 1.34 -6.23 -1.24
N ILE A 49 2.16 -6.68 -0.30
CA ILE A 49 1.99 -7.92 0.46
C ILE A 49 1.77 -7.60 1.94
N SER A 50 1.11 -8.52 2.65
CA SER A 50 0.80 -8.44 4.09
C SER A 50 1.25 -9.70 4.81
#